data_AF-R1E818-F1
#
_entry.id   AF-R1E818-F1
#
_cell.length_a   1.000
_cell.length_b   1.000
_cell.length_c   1.000
_cell.angle_alpha   90.00
_cell.angle_beta   90.00
_cell.angle_gamma   90.00
#
_symmetry.space_group_name_H-M   'P 1'
#
loop_
_entity.id
_entity.type
_entity.pdbx_description
1 polymer ?
#
loop_
_entity_poly.entity_id
_entity_poly.type
_entity_poly.pdbx_seq_one_letter_code
_entity_poly.pdbx_strand_id
1 'polypeptide(L)'
;MTEALRSHVRALRAESGEKFDAALDTCKTLLQNVLEQPDEAKFRTIRLGNAAFHQRLGQFPSGIALLRSLGFEDANAADGSPGGDGLPAYLALPASS
;
A
#
# COMPACT_ATOMS: atom_id res chain seq x y z
N MET A 1 -1.05 15.80 -8.65
CA MET A 1 -1.63 14.65 -7.92
C MET A 1 -2.27 13.63 -8.85
N THR A 2 -3.13 14.05 -9.79
CA THR A 2 -3.89 13.15 -10.68
C THR A 2 -3.05 12.36 -11.69
N GLU A 3 -1.96 12.95 -12.22
CA GLU A 3 -1.14 12.29 -13.26
C GLU A 3 -0.25 11.17 -12.71
N ALA A 4 0.32 11.33 -11.52
CA ALA A 4 1.08 10.27 -10.85
C ALA A 4 0.18 9.07 -10.53
N LEU A 5 -1.02 9.32 -9.99
CA LEU A 5 -2.01 8.28 -9.72
C LEU A 5 -2.38 7.49 -10.99
N ARG A 6 -2.72 8.20 -12.07
CA ARG A 6 -3.04 7.57 -13.37
C ARG A 6 -1.88 6.76 -13.93
N SER A 7 -0.66 7.28 -13.82
CA SER A 7 0.56 6.59 -14.25
C SER A 7 0.76 5.28 -13.48
N HIS A 8 0.64 5.30 -12.15
CA HIS A 8 0.80 4.11 -11.33
C HIS A 8 -0.30 3.06 -11.55
N VAL A 9 -1.55 3.48 -11.80
CA VAL A 9 -2.62 2.53 -12.19
C VAL A 9 -2.31 1.86 -13.52
N ARG A 10 -1.82 2.60 -14.52
CA ARG A 10 -1.41 2.03 -15.81
C ARG A 10 -0.22 1.08 -15.67
N ALA A 11 0.78 1.47 -14.88
CA ALA A 11 1.94 0.63 -14.58
C ALA A 11 1.50 -0.66 -13.88
N LEU A 12 0.61 -0.57 -12.88
CA LEU A 12 0.05 -1.73 -12.21
C LEU A 12 -0.70 -2.65 -13.16
N ARG A 13 -1.48 -2.11 -14.09
CA ARG A 13 -2.14 -2.92 -15.13
C ARG A 13 -1.16 -3.68 -16.00
N ALA A 14 -0.10 -3.01 -16.44
CA ALA A 14 0.93 -3.61 -17.28
C ALA A 14 1.74 -4.68 -16.53
N GLU A 15 2.06 -4.44 -15.26
CA GLU A 15 2.89 -5.33 -14.45
C GLU A 15 2.13 -6.57 -13.95
N SER A 16 0.89 -6.39 -13.47
CA SER A 16 0.11 -7.46 -12.85
C SER A 16 -0.67 -8.33 -13.84
N GLY A 17 -0.87 -7.88 -15.08
CA GLY A 17 -1.58 -8.63 -16.12
C GLY A 17 -2.94 -9.10 -15.63
N GLU A 18 -3.21 -10.41 -15.69
CA GLU A 18 -4.48 -11.01 -15.24
C GLU A 18 -4.78 -10.80 -13.75
N LYS A 19 -3.76 -10.52 -12.92
CA LYS A 19 -3.92 -10.25 -11.48
C LYS A 19 -4.35 -8.82 -11.18
N PHE A 20 -4.51 -7.96 -12.19
CA PHE A 20 -4.83 -6.55 -12.01
C PHE A 20 -6.09 -6.32 -11.18
N ASP A 21 -7.17 -7.06 -11.46
CA ASP A 21 -8.43 -6.86 -10.74
C ASP A 21 -8.28 -7.20 -9.26
N ALA A 22 -7.55 -8.27 -8.92
CA ALA A 22 -7.27 -8.64 -7.53
C ALA A 22 -6.34 -7.62 -6.83
N ALA A 23 -5.37 -7.06 -7.55
CA ALA A 23 -4.49 -6.03 -7.02
C ALA A 23 -5.25 -4.72 -6.75
N LEU A 24 -6.11 -4.32 -7.70
CA LEU A 24 -6.93 -3.11 -7.57
C LEU A 24 -8.00 -3.26 -6.49
N ASP A 25 -8.63 -4.44 -6.37
CA ASP A 25 -9.59 -4.75 -5.30
C ASP A 25 -8.92 -4.67 -3.93
N THR A 26 -7.72 -5.24 -3.79
CA THR A 26 -6.93 -5.12 -2.55
C THR A 26 -6.65 -3.66 -2.19
N CYS A 27 -6.22 -2.85 -3.17
CA CYS A 27 -6.02 -1.40 -2.96
C CYS A 27 -7.31 -0.70 -2.53
N LYS A 28 -8.43 -1.02 -3.18
CA LYS A 28 -9.75 -0.46 -2.86
C LYS A 28 -10.19 -0.84 -1.44
N THR A 29 -10.08 -2.09 -1.03
CA THR A 29 -10.43 -2.54 0.33
C THR A 29 -9.62 -1.81 1.39
N LEU A 30 -8.30 -1.64 1.18
CA LEU A 30 -7.45 -0.90 2.10
C LEU A 30 -7.93 0.55 2.29
N LEU A 31 -8.25 1.23 1.18
CA LEU A 31 -8.78 2.60 1.23
C LEU A 31 -10.18 2.66 1.85
N GLN A 32 -11.05 1.70 1.55
CA GLN A 32 -12.40 1.63 2.13
C GLN A 32 -12.34 1.49 3.64
N ASN A 33 -11.51 0.58 4.17
CA ASN A 33 -11.35 0.41 5.60
C ASN A 33 -10.89 1.70 6.31
N VAL A 34 -9.98 2.46 5.68
CA VAL A 34 -9.54 3.77 6.18
C VAL A 34 -10.67 4.79 6.17
N LEU A 35 -11.45 4.85 5.09
CA LEU A 35 -12.55 5.80 4.96
C LEU A 35 -13.71 5.49 5.93
N GLU A 36 -13.99 4.21 6.18
CA GLU A 36 -15.02 3.76 7.10
C GLU A 36 -14.62 3.93 8.56
N GLN A 37 -13.33 3.73 8.88
CA GLN A 37 -12.80 3.78 10.25
C GLN A 37 -11.48 4.58 10.30
N PRO A 38 -11.52 5.92 10.08
CA PRO A 38 -10.32 6.75 9.91
C PRO A 38 -9.44 6.87 11.15
N ASP A 39 -10.00 6.66 12.34
CA ASP A 39 -9.27 6.74 13.62
C ASP A 39 -8.68 5.38 14.05
N GLU A 40 -9.00 4.31 13.34
CA GLU A 40 -8.55 2.95 13.67
C GLU A 40 -7.17 2.68 13.04
N ALA A 41 -6.13 2.75 13.89
CA ALA A 41 -4.73 2.71 13.51
C ALA A 41 -4.34 1.47 12.68
N LYS A 42 -5.00 0.33 12.90
CA LYS A 42 -4.70 -0.91 12.15
C LYS A 42 -5.09 -0.81 10.66
N PHE A 43 -6.04 0.03 10.28
CA PHE A 43 -6.41 0.22 8.87
C PHE A 43 -5.53 1.24 8.16
N ARG A 44 -4.93 2.14 8.91
CA ARG A 44 -3.97 3.13 8.43
C ARG A 44 -2.57 2.55 8.23
N THR A 45 -2.33 1.30 8.63
CA THR A 45 -1.01 0.68 8.62
C THR A 45 -1.05 -0.64 7.85
N ILE A 46 -0.15 -0.81 6.88
CA ILE A 46 0.00 -2.02 6.08
C ILE A 46 1.35 -2.64 6.40
N ARG A 47 1.35 -3.88 6.88
CA ARG A 47 2.58 -4.66 7.07
C ARG A 47 3.03 -5.23 5.72
N LEU A 48 4.20 -4.81 5.23
CA LEU A 48 4.72 -5.24 3.92
C LEU A 48 5.03 -6.75 3.88
N GLY A 49 5.43 -7.34 5.01
CA GLY A 49 5.61 -8.79 5.16
C GLY A 49 4.32 -9.62 5.31
N ASN A 50 3.12 -9.02 5.20
CA ASN A 50 1.88 -9.79 5.21
C ASN A 50 1.75 -10.58 3.91
N ALA A 51 1.74 -11.91 3.99
CA ALA A 51 1.72 -12.80 2.82
C ALA A 51 0.51 -12.56 1.90
N ALA A 52 -0.68 -12.34 2.46
CA ALA A 52 -1.88 -12.10 1.66
C ALA A 52 -1.82 -10.76 0.93
N PHE A 53 -1.33 -9.71 1.60
CA PHE A 53 -1.08 -8.41 0.97
C PHE A 53 -0.01 -8.53 -0.12
N HIS A 54 1.13 -9.15 0.18
CA HIS A 54 2.24 -9.30 -0.75
C HIS A 54 1.81 -10.05 -2.01
N GLN A 55 1.14 -11.20 -1.86
CA GLN A 55 0.66 -11.99 -3.00
C GLN A 55 -0.33 -11.25 -3.91
N ARG A 56 -1.13 -10.33 -3.36
CA ARG A 56 -2.18 -9.63 -4.10
C ARG A 56 -1.75 -8.29 -4.67
N LEU A 57 -0.94 -7.52 -3.94
CA LEU A 57 -0.57 -6.16 -4.29
C LEU A 57 0.90 -5.83 -3.98
N GLY A 58 1.39 -6.25 -2.82
CA GLY A 58 2.71 -5.84 -2.32
C GLY A 58 3.92 -6.35 -3.10
N GLN A 59 3.77 -7.41 -3.89
CA GLN A 59 4.83 -7.91 -4.78
C GLN A 59 5.09 -7.00 -5.99
N PHE A 60 4.15 -6.10 -6.32
CA PHE A 60 4.25 -5.23 -7.48
C PHE A 60 4.82 -3.86 -7.05
N PRO A 61 6.01 -3.43 -7.53
CA PRO A 61 6.53 -2.10 -7.23
C PRO A 61 5.57 -0.99 -7.63
N SER A 62 4.82 -1.14 -8.73
CA SER A 62 3.75 -0.20 -9.10
C SER A 62 2.61 -0.14 -8.08
N GLY A 63 2.32 -1.25 -7.38
CA GLY A 63 1.32 -1.33 -6.31
C GLY A 63 1.74 -0.55 -5.06
N ILE A 64 3.02 -0.66 -4.68
CA ILE A 64 3.61 0.15 -3.61
C ILE A 64 3.62 1.64 -3.99
N ALA A 65 4.01 1.97 -5.23
CA ALA A 65 4.01 3.35 -5.73
C ALA A 65 2.60 3.97 -5.80
N LEU A 66 1.59 3.14 -6.12
CA LEU A 66 0.18 3.53 -6.07
C LEU A 66 -0.24 3.91 -4.65
N LEU A 67 0.05 3.08 -3.65
CA LEU A 67 -0.25 3.37 -2.24
C LEU A 67 0.43 4.67 -1.78
N ARG A 68 1.70 4.88 -2.16
CA ARG A 68 2.41 6.12 -1.83
C ARG A 68 1.77 7.36 -2.46
N SER A 69 1.26 7.24 -3.68
CA SER A 69 0.52 8.34 -4.34
C SER A 69 -0.81 8.66 -3.69
N LEU A 70 -1.35 7.73 -2.89
CA LEU A 70 -2.57 7.89 -2.11
C LEU A 70 -2.29 8.40 -0.69
N GLY A 71 -1.03 8.68 -0.34
CA GLY A 71 -0.63 9.28 0.93
C GLY A 71 -0.01 8.30 1.94
N PHE A 72 0.16 7.02 1.59
CA PHE A 72 0.91 6.10 2.46
C PHE A 72 2.40 6.43 2.43
N GLU A 73 3.03 6.42 3.59
CA GLU A 73 4.46 6.71 3.77
C GLU A 73 5.18 5.50 4.36
N ASP A 74 6.48 5.40 4.11
CA ASP A 74 7.31 4.35 4.67
C ASP A 74 7.40 4.52 6.19
N ALA A 75 7.09 3.45 6.94
CA ALA A 75 7.13 3.43 8.39
C ALA A 75 7.97 2.26 8.90
N ASN A 76 8.79 2.55 9.92
CA ASN A 76 9.56 1.54 10.63
C ASN A 76 8.71 0.89 11.72
N ALA A 77 9.10 -0.31 12.14
CA ALA A 77 8.54 -0.91 13.34
C ALA A 77 8.83 -0.02 14.56
N ALA A 78 7.98 -0.12 15.60
CA ALA A 78 8.15 0.64 16.84
C ALA A 78 9.49 0.38 17.55
N ASP A 79 10.13 -0.76 17.27
CA ASP A 79 11.46 -1.13 17.75
C ASP A 79 12.61 -0.61 16.87
N GLY A 80 12.31 0.19 15.84
CA GLY A 80 13.28 0.73 14.89
C GLY A 80 13.80 -0.29 13.88
N SER A 81 13.31 -1.53 13.90
CA SER A 81 13.73 -2.56 12.95
C SER A 81 13.22 -2.23 11.55
N PRO A 82 14.08 -2.21 10.52
CA PRO A 82 13.61 -2.26 9.16
C PRO A 82 12.89 -3.60 8.90
N GLY A 83 12.09 -3.64 7.86
CA GLY A 83 11.65 -4.90 7.26
C GLY A 83 12.84 -5.72 6.76
N GLY A 84 12.57 -6.96 6.31
CA GLY A 84 13.59 -7.79 5.67
C GLY A 84 14.29 -7.05 4.52
N ASP A 85 15.59 -7.31 4.35
CA ASP A 85 16.45 -6.73 3.31
C ASP A 85 16.60 -5.19 3.37
N GLY A 86 16.38 -4.56 4.54
CA GLY A 86 16.54 -3.10 4.70
C GLY A 86 15.41 -2.28 4.09
N LEU A 87 14.32 -2.93 3.70
CA LEU A 87 13.09 -2.29 3.24
C LEU A 87 12.28 -1.78 4.44
N PRO A 88 11.36 -0.81 4.27
CA PRO A 88 10.42 -0.46 5.34
C PRO A 88 9.63 -1.70 5.78
N ALA A 89 9.32 -1.78 7.08
CA ALA A 89 8.47 -2.87 7.59
C ALA A 89 6.98 -2.61 7.28
N TYR A 90 6.61 -1.34 7.14
CA TYR A 90 5.23 -0.89 6.99
C TYR A 90 5.09 0.25 5.98
N LEU A 91 3.89 0.37 5.44
CA LEU A 91 3.36 1.61 4.88
C LEU A 91 2.28 2.14 5.82
N ALA A 92 2.30 3.43 6.15
CA ALA A 92 1.33 4.03 7.06
C ALA A 92 0.78 5.37 6.54
N LEU A 93 -0.49 5.65 6.78
CA LEU A 93 -1.08 6.97 6.58
C LEU A 93 -0.76 7.85 7.80
N PRO A 94 -0.12 9.02 7.63
CA PRO A 94 0.22 9.92 8.72
C PRO A 94 -1.05 10.39 9.44
N ALA A 95 -0.97 10.60 10.76
CA ALA A 95 -2.06 11.22 11.53
C ALA A 95 -2.40 12.58 10.93
N SER A 96 -3.69 12.84 10.67
CA SER A 96 -4.12 14.16 10.22
C SER A 96 -3.87 15.14 11.38
N SER A 97 -2.93 16.06 11.18
CA SER A 97 -2.61 17.13 12.14
C SER A 97 -3.62 18.26 12.05
#